data_AF-A0AA43KB89-F1
#
_entry.id   AF-A0AA43KB89-F1
#
_cell.length_a   1.000
_cell.length_b   1.000
_cell.length_c   1.000
_cell.angle_alpha   90.00
_cell.angle_beta   90.00
_cell.angle_gamma   90.00
#
_symmetry.space_group_name_H-M   'P 1'
#
loop_
_entity.id
_entity.type
_entity.pdbx_description
1 polymer ?
#
loop_
_entity_poly.entity_id
_entity_poly.type
_entity_poly.pdbx_seq_one_letter_code
_entity_poly.pdbx_strand_id
1 'polypeptide(L)'
;MLIFLAFLAKPIDEKLKNLAEEITAKNTHLSVLAAWEFRYSLHQTNVKLFIQEPREFNVLEEFIIRAGIEFSPPPTEDELASILGLDPIFIRSTTANLQALQTLSTTSPVTVTEAGRDFYAKGCVPQPPYPRQVYAVADALDAKLVFSLEPLNNDVSLNLPDLAEFIKVGRKINDISDLSIDKLQQYIQVSGLDFHRPELGKVVTDCQVLGTPQTVWKNIFLLVIFDDEQEQLSIQIRSGKEILASASKRMEVLQSKGKIPWQALCKLSNPAINLERETTFHHKHTEIESRLAKLTNSAVKLRDGEIIPTVGEVLKSAQRQIIIYSPWLTEAVVNQEFLNLLKKLAQAGVWILIGHGIAQPPADVEKKLRAIKTPDDLPSVQVFCLGDSHVKEIMVDHQIYLFGFYDWVSCGGEYLPSGESVYQVTIPDQVEEAHQFMALRCHNYAQKRWNMALENRNFQVAVDCLCLWAGLGMQDITLREIQENNWLELLPVWLNVLLPDVKSNNLPDDSVILLDALALLNQFSGEETFIKSLQQEWRKVISAMASHQPETALSLLSEQVWAQFIRLNIAQENDSPHEFIKSQTSPPRKR
;
A
#
# COMPACT_ATOMS: atom_id res chain seq x y z
N MET A 1 10.56 36.01 -24.81
CA MET A 1 10.54 36.68 -23.49
C MET A 1 10.14 35.64 -22.46
N LEU A 2 11.09 34.78 -22.07
CA LEU A 2 10.90 33.77 -21.04
C LEU A 2 10.88 34.49 -19.69
N ILE A 3 9.73 34.47 -19.02
CA ILE A 3 9.64 34.87 -17.63
C ILE A 3 10.49 33.86 -16.86
N PHE A 4 11.64 34.32 -16.37
CA PHE A 4 12.29 33.76 -15.19
C PHE A 4 11.20 33.70 -14.10
N LEU A 5 10.53 32.56 -13.97
CA LEU A 5 9.84 32.23 -12.74
C LEU A 5 10.96 32.05 -11.72
N ALA A 6 11.26 33.13 -11.02
CA ALA A 6 12.10 33.13 -9.84
C ALA A 6 11.77 31.89 -9.01
N PHE A 7 12.79 31.19 -8.51
CA PHE A 7 12.69 30.23 -7.41
C PHE A 7 11.61 30.73 -6.45
N LEU A 8 10.40 30.18 -6.55
CA LEU A 8 9.34 30.53 -5.62
C LEU A 8 9.84 30.02 -4.29
N ALA A 9 10.17 30.94 -3.38
CA ALA A 9 10.63 30.58 -2.05
C ALA A 9 9.65 29.54 -1.49
N LYS A 10 10.19 28.37 -1.11
CA LYS A 10 9.38 27.27 -0.57
C LYS A 10 8.46 27.83 0.52
N PRO A 11 7.15 27.52 0.53
CA PRO A 11 6.22 28.03 1.53
C PRO A 11 6.49 27.38 2.89
N ILE A 12 7.55 27.86 3.55
CA ILE A 12 8.07 27.40 4.83
C ILE A 12 7.98 28.59 5.78
N ASP A 13 7.22 28.43 6.86
CA ASP A 13 7.15 29.45 7.91
C ASP A 13 8.54 29.73 8.49
N GLU A 14 8.85 31.01 8.77
CA GLU A 14 10.17 31.44 9.25
C GLU A 14 10.68 30.63 10.44
N LYS A 15 9.79 30.27 11.38
CA LYS A 15 10.15 29.46 12.56
C LYS A 15 10.56 28.02 12.23
N LEU A 16 10.14 27.50 11.08
CA LEU A 16 10.36 26.12 10.68
C LEU A 16 11.52 25.95 9.70
N LYS A 17 12.12 27.04 9.20
CA LYS A 17 13.28 27.00 8.28
C LYS A 17 14.42 26.15 8.81
N ASN A 18 14.88 26.41 10.03
CA ASN A 18 15.96 25.65 10.66
C ASN A 18 15.64 24.15 10.76
N LEU A 19 14.38 23.80 11.05
CA LEU A 19 13.96 22.39 11.12
C LEU A 19 13.92 21.73 9.74
N ALA A 20 13.43 22.45 8.72
CA ALA A 20 13.39 21.97 7.35
C ALA A 20 14.80 21.74 6.78
N GLU A 21 15.72 22.66 7.07
CA GLU A 21 17.15 22.53 6.72
C GLU A 21 17.81 21.36 7.47
N GLU A 22 17.54 21.19 8.77
CA GLU A 22 18.06 20.07 9.56
C GLU A 22 17.62 18.71 8.99
N ILE A 23 16.36 18.58 8.55
CA ILE A 23 15.82 17.35 7.95
C ILE A 23 16.54 17.02 6.63
N THR A 24 16.66 18.02 5.76
CA THR A 24 17.27 17.89 4.42
C THR A 24 18.78 17.61 4.53
N ALA A 25 19.46 18.24 5.49
CA ALA A 25 20.89 18.04 5.71
C ALA A 25 21.21 16.65 6.30
N LYS A 26 20.33 16.11 7.16
CA LYS A 26 20.51 14.76 7.73
C LYS A 26 20.14 13.64 6.77
N ASN A 27 19.24 13.90 5.82
CA ASN A 27 18.75 12.91 4.87
C ASN A 27 18.81 13.52 3.48
N THR A 28 19.91 13.26 2.77
CA THR A 28 20.17 13.85 1.44
C THR A 28 19.14 13.46 0.38
N HIS A 29 18.39 12.36 0.60
CA HIS A 29 17.28 11.90 -0.24
C HIS A 29 15.94 12.61 0.06
N LEU A 30 15.86 13.39 1.15
CA LEU A 30 14.63 14.08 1.55
C LEU A 30 14.70 15.57 1.29
N SER A 31 13.65 16.12 0.68
CA SER A 31 13.47 17.55 0.48
C SER A 31 12.17 18.02 1.14
N VAL A 32 12.27 18.97 2.07
CA VAL A 32 11.07 19.64 2.61
C VAL A 32 10.57 20.65 1.59
N LEU A 33 9.33 20.48 1.14
CA LEU A 33 8.69 21.32 0.11
C LEU A 33 7.82 22.43 0.70
N ALA A 34 7.20 22.17 1.86
CA ALA A 34 6.45 23.15 2.63
C ALA A 34 6.48 22.81 4.11
N ALA A 35 6.37 23.83 4.96
CA ALA A 35 6.25 23.65 6.39
C ALA A 35 5.40 24.76 7.02
N TRP A 36 4.37 24.38 7.76
CA TRP A 36 3.41 25.33 8.34
C TRP A 36 3.06 25.05 9.80
N GLU A 37 2.83 26.12 10.55
CA GLU A 37 2.37 26.09 11.94
C GLU A 37 0.83 26.12 11.99
N PHE A 38 0.24 25.12 12.66
CA PHE A 38 -1.20 25.02 12.86
C PHE A 38 -1.52 24.86 14.34
N ARG A 39 -2.74 25.24 14.71
CA ARG A 39 -3.36 24.76 15.93
C ARG A 39 -4.37 23.66 15.62
N TYR A 40 -4.59 22.78 16.58
CA TYR A 40 -5.72 21.86 16.58
C TYR A 40 -6.31 21.75 17.99
N SER A 41 -7.59 21.38 18.06
CA SER A 41 -8.31 21.27 19.32
C SER A 41 -8.26 19.87 19.90
N LEU A 42 -8.04 19.82 21.21
CA LEU A 42 -8.27 18.69 22.09
C LEU A 42 -9.50 18.96 22.95
N HIS A 43 -10.19 17.90 23.37
CA HIS A 43 -11.28 18.02 24.33
C HIS A 43 -10.87 17.39 25.66
N GLN A 44 -10.85 18.19 26.71
CA GLN A 44 -10.54 17.77 28.07
C GLN A 44 -11.81 17.74 28.91
N THR A 45 -12.11 16.61 29.51
CA THR A 45 -13.27 16.43 30.38
C THR A 45 -12.80 16.06 31.78
N ASN A 46 -13.35 16.74 32.78
CA ASN A 46 -13.09 16.41 34.18
C ASN A 46 -13.94 15.21 34.59
N VAL A 47 -13.31 14.17 35.13
CA VAL A 47 -13.99 12.92 35.48
C VAL A 47 -13.59 12.44 36.87
N LYS A 48 -14.51 11.75 37.52
CA LYS A 48 -14.36 11.16 38.84
C LYS A 48 -14.39 9.64 38.70
N LEU A 49 -13.26 9.01 38.94
CA LEU A 49 -13.11 7.55 38.94
C LEU A 49 -13.42 7.01 40.33
N PHE A 50 -14.17 5.91 40.41
CA PHE A 50 -14.39 5.18 41.66
C PHE A 50 -13.49 3.96 41.70
N ILE A 51 -12.58 3.92 42.68
CA ILE A 51 -11.55 2.89 42.80
C ILE A 51 -11.87 2.02 44.00
N GLN A 52 -11.89 0.72 43.79
CA GLN A 52 -11.98 -0.29 44.82
C GLN A 52 -10.64 -1.00 44.93
N GLU A 53 -10.05 -1.04 46.11
CA GLU A 53 -8.83 -1.80 46.36
C GLU A 53 -8.89 -2.47 47.75
N PRO A 54 -8.10 -3.53 47.98
CA PRO A 54 -8.02 -4.13 49.30
C PRO A 54 -7.36 -3.15 50.27
N ARG A 55 -7.86 -3.13 51.51
CA ARG A 55 -7.17 -2.51 52.64
C ARG A 55 -6.81 -3.57 53.67
N GLU A 56 -5.76 -3.32 54.43
CA GLU A 56 -5.44 -4.14 55.59
C GLU A 56 -6.58 -4.09 56.62
N PHE A 57 -6.74 -5.17 57.37
CA PHE A 57 -7.59 -5.15 58.56
C PHE A 57 -7.07 -4.09 59.53
N ASN A 58 -7.98 -3.37 60.17
CA ASN A 58 -7.57 -2.65 61.36
C ASN A 58 -7.38 -3.67 62.51
N VAL A 59 -6.65 -3.26 63.56
CA VAL A 59 -6.29 -4.12 64.69
C VAL A 59 -7.52 -4.77 65.33
N LEU A 60 -8.65 -4.04 65.43
CA LEU A 60 -9.87 -4.54 66.05
C LEU A 60 -10.59 -5.57 65.16
N GLU A 61 -10.65 -5.33 63.86
CA GLU A 61 -11.22 -6.28 62.89
C GLU A 61 -10.44 -7.58 62.87
N GLU A 62 -9.10 -7.48 62.82
CA GLU A 62 -8.21 -8.65 62.84
C GLU A 62 -8.42 -9.46 64.12
N PHE A 63 -8.49 -8.78 65.28
CA PHE A 63 -8.71 -9.45 66.56
C PHE A 63 -10.08 -10.16 66.63
N ILE A 64 -11.15 -9.50 66.18
CA ILE A 64 -12.50 -10.09 66.17
C ILE A 64 -12.55 -11.35 65.28
N ILE A 65 -11.97 -11.28 64.08
CA ILE A 65 -11.93 -12.42 63.16
C ILE A 65 -11.09 -13.56 63.74
N ARG A 66 -9.90 -13.23 64.25
CA ARG A 66 -9.00 -14.19 64.87
C ARG A 66 -9.66 -14.89 66.06
N ALA A 67 -10.37 -14.13 66.90
CA ALA A 67 -11.14 -14.67 68.00
C ALA A 67 -12.24 -15.64 67.56
N GLY A 68 -12.96 -15.33 66.48
CA GLY A 68 -13.96 -16.24 65.89
C GLY A 68 -13.36 -17.50 65.24
N ILE A 69 -12.05 -17.50 64.94
CA ILE A 69 -11.31 -18.65 64.39
C ILE A 69 -10.66 -19.49 65.50
N GLU A 70 -10.02 -18.85 66.47
CA GLU A 70 -9.13 -19.50 67.44
C GLU A 70 -9.83 -19.92 68.75
N PHE A 71 -10.88 -19.23 69.17
CA PHE A 71 -11.61 -19.63 70.39
C PHE A 71 -12.62 -20.75 70.11
N SER A 72 -12.72 -21.67 71.07
CA SER A 72 -13.69 -22.77 71.06
C SER A 72 -14.36 -22.88 72.43
N PRO A 73 -15.66 -22.53 72.58
CA PRO A 73 -16.55 -22.00 71.53
C PRO A 73 -16.19 -20.56 71.11
N PRO A 74 -16.62 -20.10 69.92
CA PRO A 74 -16.45 -18.71 69.51
C PRO A 74 -17.14 -17.75 70.52
N PRO A 75 -16.55 -16.58 70.81
CA PRO A 75 -17.08 -15.66 71.80
C PRO A 75 -18.27 -14.86 71.26
N THR A 76 -19.08 -14.33 72.17
CA THR A 76 -20.10 -13.30 71.87
C THR A 76 -19.47 -11.90 71.81
N GLU A 77 -20.18 -10.94 71.23
CA GLU A 77 -19.74 -9.54 71.16
C GLU A 77 -19.48 -8.92 72.55
N ASP A 78 -20.30 -9.27 73.54
CA ASP A 78 -20.18 -8.75 74.92
C ASP A 78 -18.99 -9.38 75.66
N GLU A 79 -18.71 -10.67 75.44
CA GLU A 79 -17.52 -11.34 75.96
C GLU A 79 -16.24 -10.75 75.37
N LEU A 80 -16.21 -10.51 74.05
CA LEU A 80 -15.08 -9.84 73.39
C LEU A 80 -14.84 -8.43 73.92
N ALA A 81 -15.91 -7.66 74.12
CA ALA A 81 -15.82 -6.31 74.70
C ALA A 81 -15.21 -6.36 76.11
N SER A 82 -15.67 -7.31 76.93
CA SER A 82 -15.14 -7.52 78.29
C SER A 82 -13.66 -7.96 78.30
N ILE A 83 -13.25 -8.85 77.39
CA ILE A 83 -11.85 -9.32 77.28
C ILE A 83 -10.92 -8.19 76.86
N LEU A 84 -11.36 -7.35 75.93
CA LEU A 84 -10.57 -6.23 75.41
C LEU A 84 -10.62 -4.96 76.28
N GLY A 85 -11.50 -4.92 77.29
CA GLY A 85 -11.73 -3.73 78.10
C GLY A 85 -12.32 -2.56 77.30
N LEU A 86 -13.09 -2.86 76.25
CA LEU A 86 -13.73 -1.88 75.36
C LEU A 86 -15.24 -1.78 75.64
N ASP A 87 -15.84 -0.64 75.30
CA ASP A 87 -17.29 -0.50 75.30
C ASP A 87 -17.90 -1.44 74.23
N PRO A 88 -18.92 -2.26 74.57
CA PRO A 88 -19.59 -3.17 73.63
C PRO A 88 -20.07 -2.51 72.33
N ILE A 89 -20.36 -1.21 72.33
CA ILE A 89 -20.75 -0.47 71.12
C ILE A 89 -19.67 -0.55 70.04
N PHE A 90 -18.38 -0.51 70.40
CA PHE A 90 -17.29 -0.60 69.42
C PHE A 90 -17.23 -1.99 68.78
N ILE A 91 -17.34 -3.06 69.58
CA ILE A 91 -17.33 -4.44 69.07
C ILE A 91 -18.52 -4.69 68.16
N ARG A 92 -19.72 -4.25 68.55
CA ARG A 92 -20.95 -4.38 67.75
C ARG A 92 -20.84 -3.62 66.43
N SER A 93 -20.32 -2.38 66.46
CA SER A 93 -20.13 -1.58 65.25
C SER A 93 -19.12 -2.22 64.29
N THR A 94 -17.98 -2.72 64.79
CA THR A 94 -16.98 -3.39 63.96
C THR A 94 -17.49 -4.73 63.41
N THR A 95 -18.22 -5.50 64.23
CA THR A 95 -18.84 -6.76 63.81
C THR A 95 -19.90 -6.53 62.73
N ALA A 96 -20.73 -5.49 62.87
CA ALA A 96 -21.70 -5.11 61.84
C ALA A 96 -21.03 -4.73 60.51
N ASN A 97 -19.90 -4.01 60.54
CA ASN A 97 -19.14 -3.69 59.33
C ASN A 97 -18.56 -4.96 58.67
N LEU A 98 -18.00 -5.87 59.46
CA LEU A 98 -17.48 -7.14 58.96
C LEU A 98 -18.59 -8.06 58.42
N GLN A 99 -19.79 -8.04 59.01
CA GLN A 99 -20.98 -8.72 58.48
C GLN A 99 -21.44 -8.13 57.15
N ALA A 100 -21.44 -6.79 57.02
CA ALA A 100 -21.77 -6.12 55.76
C ALA A 100 -20.78 -6.47 54.63
N LEU A 101 -19.53 -6.75 54.97
CA LEU A 101 -18.50 -7.27 54.07
C LEU A 101 -18.56 -8.80 53.87
N GLN A 102 -19.55 -9.47 54.48
CA GLN A 102 -19.72 -10.93 54.48
C GLN A 102 -18.54 -11.71 55.09
N THR A 103 -17.68 -11.05 55.88
CA THR A 103 -16.56 -11.64 56.62
C THR A 103 -17.04 -12.44 57.84
N LEU A 104 -18.14 -11.99 58.47
CA LEU A 104 -18.77 -12.64 59.62
C LEU A 104 -20.23 -13.00 59.31
N SER A 105 -20.73 -14.05 59.96
CA SER A 105 -22.16 -14.41 59.98
C SER A 105 -22.97 -13.39 60.80
N THR A 106 -24.24 -13.20 60.46
CA THR A 106 -25.18 -12.33 61.19
C THR A 106 -25.67 -12.93 62.51
N THR A 107 -25.23 -14.15 62.83
CA THR A 107 -25.62 -14.90 64.03
C THR A 107 -24.58 -14.74 65.14
N SER A 108 -25.05 -14.79 66.39
CA SER A 108 -24.21 -14.89 67.58
C SER A 108 -24.06 -16.38 67.96
N PRO A 109 -22.87 -16.86 68.36
CA PRO A 109 -21.61 -16.14 68.60
C PRO A 109 -20.84 -15.74 67.32
N VAL A 110 -19.79 -14.91 67.46
CA VAL A 110 -18.99 -14.39 66.34
C VAL A 110 -18.43 -15.53 65.50
N THR A 111 -19.04 -15.75 64.33
CA THR A 111 -18.71 -16.87 63.44
C THR A 111 -18.16 -16.34 62.12
N VAL A 112 -16.93 -16.73 61.78
CA VAL A 112 -16.27 -16.31 60.53
C VAL A 112 -16.76 -17.15 59.36
N THR A 113 -17.16 -16.49 58.27
CA THR A 113 -17.60 -17.15 57.03
C THR A 113 -16.41 -17.74 56.26
N GLU A 114 -16.68 -18.51 55.21
CA GLU A 114 -15.63 -19.00 54.31
C GLU A 114 -14.86 -17.84 53.64
N ALA A 115 -15.59 -16.86 53.09
CA ALA A 115 -14.99 -15.64 52.52
C ALA A 115 -14.17 -14.86 53.56
N GLY A 116 -14.63 -14.79 54.80
CA GLY A 116 -13.90 -14.14 55.88
C GLY A 116 -12.59 -14.82 56.25
N ARG A 117 -12.53 -16.16 56.18
CA ARG A 117 -11.28 -16.91 56.36
C ARG A 117 -10.30 -16.64 55.22
N ASP A 118 -10.79 -16.54 53.99
CA ASP A 118 -9.96 -16.20 52.84
C ASP A 118 -9.40 -14.77 52.92
N PHE A 119 -10.22 -13.81 53.35
CA PHE A 119 -9.77 -12.43 53.61
C PHE A 119 -8.72 -12.38 54.72
N TYR A 120 -8.97 -13.09 55.83
CA TYR A 120 -8.02 -13.20 56.93
C TYR A 120 -6.67 -13.79 56.49
N ALA A 121 -6.67 -14.88 55.72
CA ALA A 121 -5.46 -15.49 55.19
C ALA A 121 -4.65 -14.55 54.27
N LYS A 122 -5.33 -13.63 53.57
CA LYS A 122 -4.72 -12.60 52.72
C LYS A 122 -4.32 -11.32 53.48
N GLY A 123 -4.73 -11.19 54.76
CA GLY A 123 -4.49 -10.02 55.59
C GLY A 123 -5.27 -8.76 55.17
N CYS A 124 -6.28 -8.87 54.30
CA CYS A 124 -6.96 -7.71 53.73
C CYS A 124 -8.46 -7.93 53.49
N VAL A 125 -9.22 -6.83 53.44
CA VAL A 125 -10.65 -6.78 53.08
C VAL A 125 -10.91 -5.77 51.96
N PRO A 126 -11.99 -5.93 51.19
CA PRO A 126 -12.39 -4.93 50.21
C PRO A 126 -12.68 -3.58 50.89
N GLN A 127 -12.01 -2.52 50.45
CA GLN A 127 -12.41 -1.16 50.82
C GLN A 127 -13.60 -0.73 49.97
N PRO A 128 -14.60 -0.01 50.54
CA PRO A 128 -15.64 0.62 49.73
C PRO A 128 -15.04 1.52 48.65
N PRO A 129 -15.61 1.57 47.43
CA PRO A 129 -15.07 2.38 46.35
C PRO A 129 -14.93 3.85 46.77
N TYR A 130 -13.74 4.42 46.55
CA TYR A 130 -13.47 5.82 46.85
C TYR A 130 -13.19 6.62 45.56
N PRO A 131 -13.54 7.91 45.52
CA PRO A 131 -13.40 8.69 44.31
C PRO A 131 -12.01 9.31 44.14
N ARG A 132 -11.53 9.39 42.89
CA ARG A 132 -10.37 10.17 42.46
C ARG A 132 -10.71 10.99 41.22
N GLN A 133 -10.30 12.25 41.22
CA GLN A 133 -10.52 13.15 40.09
C GLN A 133 -9.34 13.08 39.12
N VAL A 134 -9.63 12.97 37.84
CA VAL A 134 -8.65 12.96 36.74
C VAL A 134 -9.22 13.70 35.53
N TYR A 135 -8.38 13.95 34.53
CA TYR A 135 -8.76 14.59 33.28
C TYR A 135 -8.69 13.60 32.14
N ALA A 136 -9.79 13.42 31.43
CA ALA A 136 -9.85 12.63 30.21
C ALA A 136 -9.61 13.55 29.01
N VAL A 137 -8.58 13.27 28.23
CA VAL A 137 -8.14 14.05 27.07
C VAL A 137 -8.42 13.26 25.80
N ALA A 138 -9.35 13.76 25.01
CA ALA A 138 -9.71 13.24 23.70
C ALA A 138 -8.92 13.98 22.61
N ASP A 139 -8.02 13.25 21.94
CA ASP A 139 -7.23 13.72 20.81
C ASP A 139 -7.80 13.17 19.49
N ALA A 140 -8.58 14.00 18.81
CA ALA A 140 -9.20 13.61 17.56
C ALA A 140 -8.19 13.37 16.43
N LEU A 141 -7.01 13.97 16.47
CA LEU A 141 -5.99 13.88 15.42
C LEU A 141 -5.25 12.54 15.51
N ASP A 142 -4.78 12.20 16.71
CA ASP A 142 -4.11 10.93 17.02
C ASP A 142 -5.11 9.77 17.28
N ALA A 143 -6.41 10.10 17.36
CA ALA A 143 -7.51 9.18 17.68
C ALA A 143 -7.30 8.45 19.04
N LYS A 144 -6.77 9.17 20.02
CA LYS A 144 -6.46 8.65 21.36
C LYS A 144 -7.35 9.30 22.43
N LEU A 145 -7.69 8.50 23.43
CA LEU A 145 -8.24 8.96 24.70
C LEU A 145 -7.23 8.61 25.79
N VAL A 146 -6.72 9.63 26.49
CA VAL A 146 -5.70 9.48 27.54
C VAL A 146 -6.20 10.15 28.81
N PHE A 147 -5.84 9.60 29.96
CA PHE A 147 -6.17 10.16 31.27
C PHE A 147 -4.93 10.78 31.92
N SER A 148 -5.08 11.96 32.52
CA SER A 148 -4.00 12.65 33.23
C SER A 148 -4.44 13.11 34.62
N LEU A 149 -3.47 13.23 35.53
CA LEU A 149 -3.69 13.80 36.87
C LEU A 149 -3.77 15.32 36.83
N GLU A 150 -3.02 15.92 35.91
CA GLU A 150 -2.93 17.37 35.74
C GLU A 150 -3.75 17.81 34.52
N PRO A 151 -4.39 18.98 34.57
CA PRO A 151 -5.05 19.57 33.42
C PRO A 151 -4.01 19.98 32.37
N LEU A 152 -4.39 19.94 31.10
CA LEU A 152 -3.59 20.48 30.02
C LEU A 152 -3.52 22.00 30.11
N ASN A 153 -2.33 22.54 29.89
CA ASN A 153 -2.12 23.98 29.73
C ASN A 153 -2.59 24.43 28.33
N ASN A 154 -3.12 25.65 28.25
CA ASN A 154 -3.62 26.24 27.02
C ASN A 154 -2.76 27.45 26.60
N ASP A 155 -1.49 27.19 26.29
CA ASP A 155 -0.49 28.24 26.03
C ASP A 155 -0.29 28.55 24.53
N VAL A 156 -1.24 28.13 23.69
CA VAL A 156 -1.12 28.28 22.23
C VAL A 156 -1.75 29.58 21.75
N SER A 157 -1.02 30.29 20.88
CA SER A 157 -1.51 31.52 20.27
C SER A 157 -2.81 31.27 19.49
N LEU A 158 -3.85 32.03 19.80
CA LEU A 158 -5.13 31.96 19.09
C LEU A 158 -5.08 32.48 17.64
N ASN A 159 -3.94 33.03 17.20
CA ASN A 159 -3.76 33.59 15.87
C ASN A 159 -3.31 32.57 14.82
N LEU A 160 -3.02 31.32 15.24
CA LEU A 160 -2.66 30.25 14.30
C LEU A 160 -3.91 29.70 13.59
N PRO A 161 -3.78 29.29 12.31
CA PRO A 161 -4.87 28.66 11.58
C PRO A 161 -5.28 27.34 12.24
N ASP A 162 -6.58 27.08 12.33
CA ASP A 162 -7.11 25.80 12.82
C ASP A 162 -7.05 24.74 11.70
N LEU A 163 -6.35 23.64 11.96
CA LEU A 163 -6.26 22.53 11.01
C LEU A 163 -7.64 21.99 10.60
N ALA A 164 -8.64 22.08 11.48
CA ALA A 164 -9.99 21.60 11.21
C ALA A 164 -10.72 22.38 10.10
N GLU A 165 -10.29 23.62 9.81
CA GLU A 165 -10.83 24.43 8.70
C GLU A 165 -10.46 23.83 7.33
N PHE A 166 -9.35 23.10 7.27
CA PHE A 166 -8.82 22.49 6.04
C PHE A 166 -9.13 21.01 5.95
N ILE A 167 -9.16 20.30 7.08
CA ILE A 167 -9.30 18.85 7.14
C ILE A 167 -10.35 18.45 8.15
N LYS A 168 -11.37 17.73 7.68
CA LYS A 168 -12.38 17.13 8.56
C LYS A 168 -11.79 15.94 9.32
N VAL A 169 -11.24 16.22 10.50
CA VAL A 169 -10.83 15.19 11.46
C VAL A 169 -12.10 14.69 12.17
N GLY A 170 -12.66 13.58 11.68
CA GLY A 170 -13.88 13.01 12.28
C GLY A 170 -13.74 12.79 13.79
N ARG A 171 -14.71 13.28 14.57
CA ARG A 171 -14.87 13.03 16.01
C ARG A 171 -15.25 11.57 16.25
N LYS A 172 -14.27 10.67 16.16
CA LYS A 172 -14.47 9.23 16.42
C LYS A 172 -14.15 8.83 17.86
N ILE A 173 -14.09 9.78 18.78
CA ILE A 173 -13.91 9.47 20.20
C ILE A 173 -15.31 9.41 20.80
N ASN A 174 -15.69 8.23 21.29
CA ASN A 174 -16.95 8.03 21.99
C ASN A 174 -17.02 8.98 23.18
N ASP A 175 -18.23 9.45 23.53
CA ASP A 175 -18.41 10.17 24.79
C ASP A 175 -17.91 9.29 25.93
N ILE A 176 -17.20 9.89 26.89
CA ILE A 176 -16.67 9.16 28.05
C ILE A 176 -17.82 8.52 28.82
N SER A 177 -18.99 9.16 28.80
CA SER A 177 -20.23 8.68 29.41
C SER A 177 -20.73 7.38 28.77
N ASP A 178 -20.36 7.10 27.52
CA ASP A 178 -20.78 5.92 26.76
C ASP A 178 -19.75 4.77 26.82
N LEU A 179 -18.64 4.95 27.55
CA LEU A 179 -17.61 3.92 27.67
C LEU A 179 -18.03 2.84 28.66
N SER A 180 -17.97 1.58 28.21
CA SER A 180 -18.05 0.42 29.11
C SER A 180 -16.87 0.43 30.09
N ILE A 181 -17.10 -0.09 31.30
CA ILE A 181 -16.08 -0.13 32.37
C ILE A 181 -14.77 -0.81 31.92
N ASP A 182 -14.84 -1.89 31.14
CA ASP A 182 -13.66 -2.61 30.63
C ASP A 182 -12.79 -1.73 29.72
N LYS A 183 -13.43 -0.90 28.88
CA LYS A 183 -12.71 0.03 27.98
C LYS A 183 -12.09 1.17 28.77
N LEU A 184 -12.81 1.70 29.77
CA LEU A 184 -12.28 2.72 30.67
C LEU A 184 -11.02 2.21 31.38
N GLN A 185 -11.09 1.02 31.95
CA GLN A 185 -9.98 0.35 32.62
C GLN A 185 -8.75 0.22 31.70
N GLN A 186 -8.95 -0.23 30.45
CA GLN A 186 -7.89 -0.30 29.44
C GLN A 186 -7.26 1.07 29.17
N TYR A 187 -8.06 2.13 28.98
CA TYR A 187 -7.52 3.46 28.74
C TYR A 187 -6.72 4.01 29.93
N ILE A 188 -7.17 3.75 31.16
CA ILE A 188 -6.46 4.16 32.38
C ILE A 188 -5.08 3.46 32.47
N GLN A 189 -5.03 2.16 32.16
CA GLN A 189 -3.77 1.40 32.12
C GLN A 189 -2.82 1.92 31.04
N VAL A 190 -3.31 2.12 29.81
CA VAL A 190 -2.50 2.67 28.69
C VAL A 190 -2.01 4.08 28.99
N SER A 191 -2.76 4.85 29.80
CA SER A 191 -2.37 6.18 30.25
C SER A 191 -1.29 6.16 31.35
N GLY A 192 -0.88 4.98 31.83
CA GLY A 192 0.13 4.83 32.88
C GLY A 192 -0.33 5.28 34.26
N LEU A 193 -1.64 5.42 34.49
CA LEU A 193 -2.18 5.80 35.79
C LEU A 193 -2.29 4.58 36.71
N ASP A 194 -1.81 4.72 37.94
CA ASP A 194 -1.82 3.67 38.97
C ASP A 194 -3.20 3.54 39.67
N PHE A 195 -4.28 3.52 38.88
CA PHE A 195 -5.66 3.41 39.39
C PHE A 195 -6.33 2.08 39.05
N HIS A 196 -5.75 1.28 38.15
CA HIS A 196 -6.28 -0.02 37.76
C HIS A 196 -5.18 -1.08 37.64
N ARG A 197 -5.01 -1.88 38.69
CA ARG A 197 -4.11 -3.02 38.82
C ARG A 197 -4.87 -4.23 39.38
N PRO A 198 -5.60 -4.98 38.52
CA PRO A 198 -6.38 -6.15 38.93
C PRO A 198 -5.57 -7.18 39.73
N GLU A 199 -4.28 -7.34 39.40
CA GLU A 199 -3.35 -8.24 40.08
C GLU A 199 -3.10 -7.88 41.55
N LEU A 200 -3.27 -6.61 41.92
CA LEU A 200 -3.22 -6.12 43.30
C LEU A 200 -4.63 -5.94 43.90
N GLY A 201 -5.68 -6.35 43.20
CA GLY A 201 -7.07 -6.12 43.59
C GLY A 201 -7.56 -4.67 43.45
N LYS A 202 -6.73 -3.77 42.90
CA LYS A 202 -7.06 -2.35 42.70
C LYS A 202 -7.78 -2.17 41.37
N VAL A 203 -9.09 -1.94 41.41
CA VAL A 203 -9.94 -1.87 40.23
C VAL A 203 -10.74 -0.58 40.15
N VAL A 204 -10.87 -0.02 38.95
CA VAL A 204 -11.80 1.08 38.68
C VAL A 204 -13.16 0.45 38.45
N THR A 205 -14.14 0.86 39.25
CA THR A 205 -15.48 0.27 39.30
C THR A 205 -16.53 1.13 38.63
N ASP A 206 -16.34 2.44 38.58
CA ASP A 206 -17.25 3.38 37.96
C ASP A 206 -16.56 4.69 37.55
N CYS A 207 -17.22 5.49 36.70
CA CYS A 207 -16.75 6.80 36.25
C CYS A 207 -17.91 7.79 36.13
N GLN A 208 -17.74 8.97 36.72
CA GLN A 208 -18.68 10.06 36.64
C GLN A 208 -18.07 11.28 35.96
N VAL A 209 -18.71 11.78 34.90
CA VAL A 209 -18.34 13.03 34.24
C VAL A 209 -18.79 14.23 35.10
N LEU A 210 -17.87 15.14 35.40
CA LEU A 210 -18.09 16.27 36.32
C LEU A 210 -18.43 17.60 35.63
N GLY A 211 -18.51 17.64 34.30
CA GLY A 211 -18.82 18.86 33.57
C GLY A 211 -18.74 18.69 32.05
N THR A 212 -18.94 19.79 31.33
CA THR A 212 -18.82 19.80 29.87
C THR A 212 -17.35 19.73 29.44
N PRO A 213 -17.06 19.09 28.30
CA PRO A 213 -15.71 19.07 27.74
C PRO A 213 -15.20 20.49 27.46
N GLN A 214 -13.99 20.78 27.91
CA GLN A 214 -13.27 22.02 27.64
C GLN A 214 -12.40 21.84 26.40
N THR A 215 -12.40 22.82 25.50
CA THR A 215 -11.51 22.82 24.34
C THR A 215 -10.15 23.38 24.73
N VAL A 216 -9.10 22.61 24.50
CA VAL A 216 -7.69 23.01 24.70
C VAL A 216 -7.00 23.03 23.34
N TRP A 217 -6.23 24.08 23.05
CA TRP A 217 -5.53 24.20 21.77
C TRP A 217 -4.09 23.72 21.89
N LYS A 218 -3.63 22.94 20.91
CA LYS A 218 -2.23 22.52 20.78
C LYS A 218 -1.63 22.98 19.47
N ASN A 219 -0.35 23.32 19.52
CA ASN A 219 0.46 23.69 18.36
C ASN A 219 1.05 22.44 17.71
N ILE A 220 1.00 22.39 16.38
CA ILE A 220 1.58 21.33 15.56
C ILE A 220 2.22 21.93 14.32
N PHE A 221 3.20 21.22 13.78
CA PHE A 221 3.84 21.55 12.52
C PHE A 221 3.48 20.52 11.48
N LEU A 222 3.05 20.98 10.31
CA LEU A 222 2.81 20.13 9.15
C LEU A 222 3.95 20.37 8.16
N LEU A 223 4.68 19.30 7.83
CA LEU A 223 5.73 19.31 6.83
C LEU A 223 5.34 18.42 5.65
N VAL A 224 5.50 18.93 4.44
CA VAL A 224 5.39 18.16 3.21
C VAL A 224 6.79 17.82 2.74
N ILE A 225 7.09 16.52 2.65
CA ILE A 225 8.42 16.02 2.37
C ILE A 225 8.38 15.19 1.10
N PHE A 226 9.32 15.44 0.21
CA PHE A 226 9.56 14.64 -0.98
C PHE A 226 10.74 13.71 -0.72
N ASP A 227 10.53 12.42 -0.97
CA ASP A 227 11.54 11.38 -0.98
C ASP A 227 11.94 11.10 -2.43
N ASP A 228 13.20 11.37 -2.76
CA ASP A 228 13.72 11.28 -4.11
C ASP A 228 14.11 9.85 -4.54
N GLU A 229 14.28 8.92 -3.60
CA GLU A 229 14.56 7.51 -3.86
C GLU A 229 13.25 6.78 -4.19
N GLN A 230 12.18 7.12 -3.45
CA GLN A 230 10.86 6.50 -3.63
C GLN A 230 9.95 7.28 -4.58
N GLU A 231 10.40 8.46 -5.05
CA GLU A 231 9.62 9.42 -5.84
C GLU A 231 8.24 9.75 -5.20
N GLN A 232 8.18 9.75 -3.86
CA GLN A 232 6.93 9.90 -3.12
C GLN A 232 6.88 11.17 -2.28
N LEU A 233 5.66 11.69 -2.14
CA LEU A 233 5.35 12.77 -1.19
C LEU A 233 4.78 12.16 0.08
N SER A 234 5.39 12.48 1.21
CA SER A 234 4.90 12.15 2.54
C SER A 234 4.52 13.41 3.33
N ILE A 235 3.64 13.23 4.32
CA ILE A 235 3.19 14.30 5.20
C ILE A 235 3.59 13.94 6.61
N GLN A 236 4.37 14.80 7.26
CA GLN A 236 4.74 14.65 8.65
C GLN A 236 4.02 15.69 9.50
N ILE A 237 3.25 15.21 10.49
CA ILE A 237 2.74 16.02 11.57
C ILE A 237 3.71 15.91 12.75
N ARG A 238 4.11 17.04 13.31
CA ARG A 238 5.07 17.12 14.41
C ARG A 238 4.56 17.95 15.57
N SER A 239 4.97 17.59 16.78
CA SER A 239 4.91 18.47 17.95
C SER A 239 6.34 18.81 18.33
N GLY A 240 6.76 20.06 18.07
CA GLY A 240 8.18 20.41 18.16
C GLY A 240 9.02 19.58 17.18
N LYS A 241 10.01 18.85 17.69
CA LYS A 241 10.85 17.95 16.88
C LYS A 241 10.28 16.53 16.75
N GLU A 242 9.33 16.14 17.60
CA GLU A 242 8.78 14.79 17.65
C GLU A 242 7.76 14.57 16.51
N ILE A 243 7.84 13.41 15.85
CA ILE A 243 6.89 13.01 14.81
C ILE A 243 5.68 12.34 15.47
N LEU A 244 4.48 12.86 15.20
CA LEU A 244 3.23 12.25 15.63
C LEU A 244 2.83 11.18 14.62
N ALA A 245 3.39 9.97 14.77
CA ALA A 245 3.31 8.90 13.77
C ALA A 245 1.87 8.56 13.31
N SER A 246 0.90 8.40 14.23
CA SER A 246 -0.48 8.09 13.83
C SER A 246 -1.15 9.25 13.12
N ALA A 247 -0.85 10.50 13.51
CA ALA A 247 -1.35 11.69 12.84
C ALA A 247 -0.78 11.78 11.41
N SER A 248 0.53 11.61 11.23
CA SER A 248 1.19 11.57 9.92
C SER A 248 0.59 10.50 9.01
N LYS A 249 0.45 9.26 9.51
CA LYS A 249 -0.16 8.15 8.77
C LYS A 249 -1.61 8.44 8.37
N ARG A 250 -2.37 9.11 9.24
CA ARG A 250 -3.75 9.51 8.92
C ARG A 250 -3.79 10.55 7.81
N MET A 251 -2.83 11.47 7.77
CA MET A 251 -2.68 12.44 6.70
C MET A 251 -2.35 11.76 5.38
N GLU A 252 -1.45 10.78 5.37
CA GLU A 252 -1.16 9.96 4.18
C GLU A 252 -2.41 9.21 3.68
N VAL A 253 -3.23 8.65 4.58
CA VAL A 253 -4.51 8.03 4.21
C VAL A 253 -5.49 9.06 3.60
N LEU A 254 -5.50 10.30 4.09
CA LEU A 254 -6.34 11.35 3.51
C LEU A 254 -5.80 11.82 2.14
N GLN A 255 -4.47 11.87 1.99
CA GLN A 255 -3.78 12.18 0.73
C GLN A 255 -4.12 11.14 -0.35
N SER A 256 -3.97 9.85 -0.05
CA SER A 256 -4.28 8.76 -0.99
C SER A 256 -5.74 8.75 -1.46
N LYS A 257 -6.65 9.36 -0.67
CA LYS A 257 -8.06 9.53 -1.00
C LYS A 257 -8.39 10.86 -1.69
N GLY A 258 -7.39 11.69 -2.00
CA GLY A 258 -7.56 13.00 -2.62
C GLY A 258 -8.30 14.02 -1.75
N LYS A 259 -8.30 13.85 -0.42
CA LYS A 259 -9.07 14.69 0.52
C LYS A 259 -8.28 15.85 1.11
N ILE A 260 -7.04 16.06 0.68
CA ILE A 260 -6.19 17.13 1.17
C ILE A 260 -6.21 18.30 0.17
N PRO A 261 -6.70 19.48 0.57
CA PRO A 261 -6.70 20.67 -0.28
C PRO A 261 -5.32 21.36 -0.23
N TRP A 262 -4.33 20.82 -0.94
CA TRP A 262 -2.92 21.26 -0.89
C TRP A 262 -2.70 22.76 -1.03
N GLN A 263 -3.40 23.39 -1.96
CA GLN A 263 -3.30 24.83 -2.19
C GLN A 263 -3.81 25.64 -0.99
N ALA A 264 -4.88 25.18 -0.34
CA ALA A 264 -5.41 25.84 0.84
C ALA A 264 -4.57 25.55 2.09
N LEU A 265 -4.09 24.31 2.22
CA LEU A 265 -3.41 23.81 3.43
C LEU A 265 -1.93 24.23 3.49
N CYS A 266 -1.22 24.28 2.38
CA CYS A 266 0.24 24.51 2.39
C CYS A 266 0.67 25.64 1.44
N LYS A 267 -0.29 26.33 0.81
CA LYS A 267 -0.02 27.26 -0.31
C LYS A 267 0.80 26.63 -1.44
N LEU A 268 0.85 25.29 -1.49
CA LEU A 268 1.54 24.52 -2.50
C LEU A 268 0.60 24.35 -3.69
N SER A 269 1.02 24.83 -4.85
CA SER A 269 0.34 24.57 -6.12
C SER A 269 0.92 23.28 -6.75
N ASN A 270 0.11 22.53 -7.50
CA ASN A 270 0.62 21.38 -8.26
C ASN A 270 1.80 21.76 -9.17
N PRO A 271 1.81 22.93 -9.84
CA PRO A 271 2.98 23.42 -10.55
C PRO A 271 4.24 23.59 -9.69
N ALA A 272 4.13 24.02 -8.43
CA ALA A 272 5.29 24.17 -7.54
C ALA A 272 5.86 22.81 -7.07
N ILE A 273 4.98 21.83 -6.83
CA ILE A 273 5.36 20.45 -6.53
C ILE A 273 6.05 19.83 -7.75
N ASN A 274 5.48 20.03 -8.94
CA ASN A 274 6.02 19.51 -10.19
C ASN A 274 7.33 20.20 -10.57
N LEU A 275 7.46 21.51 -10.33
CA LEU A 275 8.70 22.23 -10.53
C LEU A 275 9.81 21.64 -9.65
N GLU A 276 9.58 21.36 -8.36
CA GLU A 276 10.64 20.78 -7.52
C GLU A 276 10.98 19.32 -7.82
N ARG A 277 10.01 18.56 -8.33
CA ARG A 277 10.30 17.27 -8.95
C ARG A 277 11.17 17.46 -10.18
N GLU A 278 10.82 18.38 -11.06
CA GLU A 278 11.60 18.72 -12.26
C GLU A 278 13.00 19.23 -11.89
N THR A 279 13.20 20.04 -10.85
CA THR A 279 14.54 20.47 -10.40
C THR A 279 15.37 19.31 -9.90
N THR A 280 14.75 18.38 -9.17
CA THR A 280 15.42 17.16 -8.68
C THR A 280 15.77 16.22 -9.83
N PHE A 281 14.86 16.03 -10.78
CA PHE A 281 15.11 15.31 -12.03
C PHE A 281 16.20 15.97 -12.86
N HIS A 282 16.20 17.30 -13.02
CA HIS A 282 17.23 18.06 -13.73
C HIS A 282 18.59 17.95 -13.04
N HIS A 283 18.65 17.90 -11.71
CA HIS A 283 19.90 17.69 -10.98
C HIS A 283 20.46 16.28 -11.21
N LYS A 284 19.64 15.23 -11.03
CA LYS A 284 20.01 13.83 -11.36
C LYS A 284 20.38 13.69 -12.83
N HIS A 285 19.69 14.41 -13.71
CA HIS A 285 19.97 14.44 -15.14
C HIS A 285 21.29 15.13 -15.46
N THR A 286 21.63 16.22 -14.79
CA THR A 286 22.93 16.90 -14.97
C THR A 286 24.08 16.00 -14.53
N GLU A 287 23.87 15.19 -13.49
CA GLU A 287 24.81 14.17 -13.04
C GLU A 287 24.94 13.03 -14.08
N ILE A 288 23.82 12.54 -14.62
CA ILE A 288 23.81 11.53 -15.70
C ILE A 288 24.46 12.07 -16.97
N GLU A 289 24.15 13.30 -17.41
CA GLU A 289 24.81 13.96 -18.53
C GLU A 289 26.31 14.15 -18.27
N SER A 290 26.72 14.46 -17.03
CA SER A 290 28.15 14.52 -16.66
C SER A 290 28.83 13.15 -16.73
N ARG A 291 28.11 12.07 -16.39
CA ARG A 291 28.59 10.68 -16.52
C ARG A 291 28.67 10.24 -17.99
N LEU A 292 27.67 10.59 -18.80
CA LEU A 292 27.60 10.24 -20.23
C LEU A 292 28.54 11.08 -21.09
N ALA A 293 28.78 12.34 -20.74
CA ALA A 293 29.79 13.19 -21.38
C ALA A 293 31.23 12.63 -21.22
N LYS A 294 31.45 11.73 -20.25
CA LYS A 294 32.72 11.00 -20.08
C LYS A 294 32.81 9.74 -20.96
N LEU A 295 31.72 9.32 -21.62
CA LEU A 295 31.60 8.09 -22.40
C LEU A 295 31.56 8.36 -23.92
N THR A 296 32.38 9.32 -24.37
CA THR A 296 32.31 10.08 -25.64
C THR A 296 32.23 9.34 -26.98
N ASN A 297 32.05 8.03 -27.05
CA ASN A 297 31.97 7.27 -28.31
C ASN A 297 30.74 6.36 -28.48
N SER A 298 29.75 6.36 -27.58
CA SER A 298 28.72 5.30 -27.59
C SER A 298 27.25 5.76 -27.46
N ALA A 299 26.97 7.06 -27.30
CA ALA A 299 25.62 7.61 -27.31
C ALA A 299 25.51 8.75 -28.34
N VAL A 300 24.45 8.74 -29.15
CA VAL A 300 24.22 9.75 -30.19
C VAL A 300 23.23 10.79 -29.66
N LYS A 301 23.67 12.05 -29.57
CA LYS A 301 22.80 13.17 -29.21
C LYS A 301 22.09 13.68 -30.45
N LEU A 302 20.78 13.52 -30.49
CA LEU A 302 19.87 14.05 -31.51
C LEU A 302 19.38 15.43 -31.07
N ARG A 303 19.27 16.37 -32.03
CA ARG A 303 18.75 17.71 -31.74
C ARG A 303 17.60 18.09 -32.66
N ASP A 304 16.62 18.79 -32.11
CA ASP A 304 15.59 19.49 -32.85
C ASP A 304 14.96 18.64 -33.98
N GLY A 305 15.15 19.03 -35.25
CA GLY A 305 14.56 18.38 -36.42
C GLY A 305 15.04 16.95 -36.69
N GLU A 306 16.12 16.50 -36.06
CA GLU A 306 16.63 15.12 -36.19
C GLU A 306 15.83 14.12 -35.35
N ILE A 307 15.12 14.60 -34.31
CA ILE A 307 14.50 13.74 -33.30
C ILE A 307 13.35 12.93 -33.90
N ILE A 308 12.35 13.60 -34.50
CA ILE A 308 11.16 12.91 -35.06
C ILE A 308 11.52 11.89 -36.13
N PRO A 309 12.35 12.21 -37.15
CA PRO A 309 12.71 11.23 -38.17
C PRO A 309 13.44 10.03 -37.59
N THR A 310 14.43 10.26 -36.71
CA THR A 310 15.23 9.18 -36.11
C THR A 310 14.36 8.25 -35.29
N VAL A 311 13.42 8.81 -34.53
CA VAL A 311 12.55 8.00 -33.67
C VAL A 311 11.56 7.22 -34.50
N GLY A 312 11.01 7.81 -35.56
CA GLY A 312 10.21 7.09 -36.53
C GLY A 312 10.96 5.88 -37.11
N GLU A 313 12.25 6.03 -37.45
CA GLU A 313 13.07 4.93 -37.94
C GLU A 313 13.39 3.89 -36.86
N VAL A 314 13.70 4.33 -35.63
CA VAL A 314 13.93 3.42 -34.48
C VAL A 314 12.68 2.58 -34.19
N LEU A 315 11.49 3.19 -34.15
CA LEU A 315 10.24 2.45 -33.96
C LEU A 315 9.95 1.48 -35.11
N LYS A 316 10.24 1.87 -36.37
CA LYS A 316 10.08 0.98 -37.53
C LYS A 316 11.05 -0.21 -37.51
N SER A 317 12.17 -0.10 -36.81
CA SER A 317 13.16 -1.16 -36.68
C SER A 317 12.76 -2.26 -35.69
N ALA A 318 11.72 -2.02 -34.88
CA ALA A 318 11.28 -2.95 -33.85
C ALA A 318 10.83 -4.30 -34.43
N GLN A 319 11.27 -5.37 -33.79
CA GLN A 319 11.02 -6.77 -34.15
C GLN A 319 10.24 -7.52 -33.08
N ARG A 320 10.34 -7.11 -31.81
CA ARG A 320 9.74 -7.82 -30.67
C ARG A 320 8.96 -6.91 -29.74
N GLN A 321 9.55 -5.81 -29.30
CA GLN A 321 9.02 -5.01 -28.22
C GLN A 321 9.32 -3.52 -28.40
N ILE A 322 8.34 -2.70 -28.06
CA ILE A 322 8.48 -1.27 -27.85
C ILE A 322 7.93 -0.92 -26.46
N ILE A 323 8.67 -0.17 -25.66
CA ILE A 323 8.18 0.46 -24.42
C ILE A 323 8.30 1.98 -24.59
N ILE A 324 7.20 2.72 -24.41
CA ILE A 324 7.16 4.18 -24.51
C ILE A 324 6.63 4.74 -23.20
N TYR A 325 7.43 5.56 -22.52
CA TYR A 325 7.01 6.39 -21.40
C TYR A 325 6.86 7.83 -21.86
N SER A 326 5.67 8.38 -21.63
CA SER A 326 5.36 9.78 -21.96
C SER A 326 4.50 10.41 -20.87
N PRO A 327 4.80 11.63 -20.41
CA PRO A 327 3.93 12.33 -19.45
C PRO A 327 2.51 12.55 -19.95
N TRP A 328 2.34 12.79 -21.27
CA TRP A 328 1.05 13.04 -21.89
C TRP A 328 0.85 12.17 -23.12
N LEU A 329 -0.41 11.81 -23.39
CA LEU A 329 -0.85 11.14 -24.61
C LEU A 329 -1.97 11.98 -25.21
N THR A 330 -1.67 12.78 -26.23
CA THR A 330 -2.64 13.67 -26.89
C THR A 330 -2.91 13.21 -28.32
N GLU A 331 -3.97 13.77 -28.93
CA GLU A 331 -4.28 13.51 -30.35
C GLU A 331 -3.19 14.02 -31.31
N ALA A 332 -2.39 15.01 -30.87
CA ALA A 332 -1.28 15.53 -31.67
C ALA A 332 -0.18 14.47 -31.88
N VAL A 333 0.11 13.65 -30.86
CA VAL A 333 1.06 12.52 -30.95
C VAL A 333 0.42 11.31 -31.57
N VAL A 334 -0.75 10.95 -31.03
CA VAL A 334 -1.45 9.73 -31.40
C VAL A 334 -2.34 10.03 -32.61
N ASN A 335 -1.68 10.56 -33.63
CA ASN A 335 -2.28 10.89 -34.91
C ASN A 335 -2.42 9.62 -35.78
N GLN A 336 -3.00 9.79 -36.97
CA GLN A 336 -3.29 8.66 -37.84
C GLN A 336 -2.02 7.96 -38.36
N GLU A 337 -0.93 8.70 -38.57
CA GLU A 337 0.35 8.14 -39.03
C GLU A 337 0.95 7.23 -37.94
N PHE A 338 1.02 7.73 -36.70
CA PHE A 338 1.51 6.96 -35.56
C PHE A 338 0.65 5.71 -35.31
N LEU A 339 -0.69 5.85 -35.34
CA LEU A 339 -1.59 4.70 -35.21
C LEU A 339 -1.40 3.67 -36.33
N ASN A 340 -1.12 4.10 -37.56
CA ASN A 340 -0.85 3.18 -38.68
C ASN A 340 0.49 2.46 -38.51
N LEU A 341 1.51 3.15 -38.00
CA LEU A 341 2.79 2.55 -37.66
C LEU A 341 2.61 1.46 -36.59
N LEU A 342 1.96 1.78 -35.47
CA LEU A 342 1.71 0.82 -34.40
C LEU A 342 0.88 -0.37 -34.88
N LYS A 343 -0.13 -0.16 -35.73
CA LYS A 343 -0.88 -1.26 -36.36
C LYS A 343 0.00 -2.16 -37.21
N LYS A 344 0.88 -1.59 -38.04
CA LYS A 344 1.79 -2.37 -38.87
C LYS A 344 2.74 -3.22 -38.02
N LEU A 345 3.28 -2.65 -36.94
CA LEU A 345 4.16 -3.34 -36.00
C LEU A 345 3.42 -4.45 -35.24
N ALA A 346 2.21 -4.17 -34.73
CA ALA A 346 1.36 -5.17 -34.08
C ALA A 346 1.02 -6.35 -35.01
N GLN A 347 0.75 -6.08 -36.30
CA GLN A 347 0.52 -7.13 -37.29
C GLN A 347 1.77 -7.96 -37.62
N ALA A 348 2.97 -7.40 -37.38
CA ALA A 348 4.22 -8.14 -37.44
C ALA A 348 4.54 -8.91 -36.14
N GLY A 349 3.69 -8.81 -35.11
CA GLY A 349 3.87 -9.49 -33.82
C GLY A 349 4.65 -8.68 -32.78
N VAL A 350 4.89 -7.39 -33.02
CA VAL A 350 5.60 -6.51 -32.06
C VAL A 350 4.67 -6.11 -30.92
N TRP A 351 5.08 -6.37 -29.68
CA TRP A 351 4.40 -5.91 -28.48
C TRP A 351 4.71 -4.45 -28.18
N ILE A 352 3.70 -3.67 -27.82
CA ILE A 352 3.84 -2.22 -27.60
C ILE A 352 3.27 -1.85 -26.24
N LEU A 353 4.12 -1.35 -25.34
CA LEU A 353 3.78 -0.94 -23.99
C LEU A 353 3.87 0.59 -23.90
N ILE A 354 2.79 1.26 -23.49
CA ILE A 354 2.73 2.73 -23.40
C ILE A 354 2.33 3.14 -21.99
N GLY A 355 3.30 3.67 -21.24
CA GLY A 355 3.09 4.24 -19.91
C GLY A 355 2.84 5.75 -20.01
N HIS A 356 1.74 6.24 -19.42
CA HIS A 356 1.43 7.66 -19.33
C HIS A 356 1.56 8.21 -17.92
N GLY A 357 1.99 9.46 -17.78
CA GLY A 357 2.25 10.09 -16.49
C GLY A 357 1.13 11.02 -15.99
N ILE A 358 1.34 12.32 -16.20
CA ILE A 358 0.62 13.43 -15.59
C ILE A 358 -0.87 13.46 -15.94
N ALA A 359 -1.21 13.36 -17.22
CA ALA A 359 -2.59 13.44 -17.67
C ALA A 359 -3.11 12.07 -18.08
N GLN A 360 -4.38 11.81 -17.74
CA GLN A 360 -5.09 10.70 -18.34
C GLN A 360 -5.27 10.98 -19.85
N PRO A 361 -4.96 10.01 -20.73
CA PRO A 361 -5.22 10.17 -22.15
C PRO A 361 -6.71 10.51 -22.41
N PRO A 362 -7.02 11.35 -23.42
CA PRO A 362 -8.38 11.47 -23.90
C PRO A 362 -8.97 10.08 -24.20
N ALA A 363 -10.23 9.84 -23.83
CA ALA A 363 -10.85 8.53 -23.95
C ALA A 363 -10.79 7.96 -25.38
N ASP A 364 -10.91 8.82 -26.39
CA ASP A 364 -10.81 8.42 -27.80
C ASP A 364 -9.40 8.02 -28.21
N VAL A 365 -8.36 8.66 -27.65
CA VAL A 365 -6.96 8.29 -27.87
C VAL A 365 -6.67 6.92 -27.28
N GLU A 366 -7.03 6.73 -26.00
CA GLU A 366 -6.83 5.45 -25.32
C GLU A 366 -7.59 4.31 -26.03
N LYS A 367 -8.84 4.56 -26.43
CA LYS A 367 -9.65 3.60 -27.18
C LYS A 367 -9.02 3.22 -28.52
N LYS A 368 -8.49 4.18 -29.27
CA LYS A 368 -7.82 3.92 -30.56
C LYS A 368 -6.56 3.09 -30.39
N LEU A 369 -5.76 3.36 -29.35
CA LEU A 369 -4.57 2.58 -29.03
C LEU A 369 -4.93 1.15 -28.64
N ARG A 370 -5.84 0.97 -27.68
CA ARG A 370 -6.28 -0.36 -27.21
C ARG A 370 -6.99 -1.21 -28.27
N ALA A 371 -7.51 -0.57 -29.32
CA ALA A 371 -8.11 -1.29 -30.45
C ALA A 371 -7.07 -1.94 -31.39
N ILE A 372 -5.77 -1.67 -31.21
CA ILE A 372 -4.71 -2.27 -32.01
C ILE A 372 -4.41 -3.67 -31.48
N LYS A 373 -4.54 -4.65 -32.37
CA LYS A 373 -4.43 -6.08 -32.05
C LYS A 373 -3.38 -6.80 -32.90
N THR A 374 -2.89 -7.92 -32.37
CA THR A 374 -2.06 -8.88 -33.09
C THR A 374 -2.88 -9.60 -34.18
N PRO A 375 -2.24 -10.35 -35.11
CA PRO A 375 -2.96 -11.17 -36.09
C PRO A 375 -3.90 -12.20 -35.46
N ASP A 376 -3.61 -12.61 -34.23
CA ASP A 376 -4.36 -13.59 -33.47
C ASP A 376 -5.33 -12.92 -32.46
N ASP A 377 -5.74 -11.68 -32.73
CA ASP A 377 -6.79 -10.90 -32.04
C ASP A 377 -6.51 -10.51 -30.57
N LEU A 378 -5.25 -10.61 -30.11
CA LEU A 378 -4.84 -10.14 -28.78
C LEU A 378 -4.56 -8.63 -28.77
N PRO A 379 -4.82 -7.91 -27.66
CA PRO A 379 -4.45 -6.50 -27.54
C PRO A 379 -2.93 -6.32 -27.56
N SER A 380 -2.40 -5.80 -28.66
CA SER A 380 -0.95 -5.66 -28.90
C SER A 380 -0.37 -4.40 -28.27
N VAL A 381 -1.22 -3.38 -28.09
CA VAL A 381 -0.86 -2.10 -27.46
C VAL A 381 -1.48 -2.05 -26.07
N GLN A 382 -0.63 -2.00 -25.05
CA GLN A 382 -1.05 -1.85 -23.66
C GLN A 382 -0.82 -0.41 -23.20
N VAL A 383 -1.86 0.23 -22.67
CA VAL A 383 -1.77 1.59 -22.12
C VAL A 383 -1.94 1.52 -20.60
N PHE A 384 -1.06 2.16 -19.83
CA PHE A 384 -1.10 2.13 -18.37
C PHE A 384 -0.59 3.43 -17.74
N CYS A 385 -1.00 3.67 -16.50
CA CYS A 385 -0.66 4.87 -15.75
C CYS A 385 0.59 4.64 -14.89
N LEU A 386 1.60 5.49 -15.07
CA LEU A 386 2.85 5.53 -14.32
C LEU A 386 2.75 6.37 -13.04
N GLY A 387 1.59 6.99 -12.77
CA GLY A 387 1.46 8.05 -11.77
C GLY A 387 1.97 9.39 -12.30
N ASP A 388 2.32 10.32 -11.43
CA ASP A 388 2.73 11.69 -11.78
C ASP A 388 4.17 11.75 -12.33
N SER A 389 4.40 11.01 -13.43
CA SER A 389 5.69 10.80 -14.07
C SER A 389 5.91 11.79 -15.21
N HIS A 390 7.07 12.44 -15.22
CA HIS A 390 7.52 13.33 -16.30
C HIS A 390 8.43 12.63 -17.32
N VAL A 391 8.65 11.32 -17.17
CA VAL A 391 9.60 10.51 -17.93
C VAL A 391 9.23 10.45 -19.42
N LYS A 392 10.25 10.62 -20.28
CA LYS A 392 10.16 10.65 -21.75
C LYS A 392 11.20 9.70 -22.32
N GLU A 393 10.83 8.44 -22.41
CA GLU A 393 11.75 7.34 -22.70
C GLU A 393 11.13 6.37 -23.70
N ILE A 394 11.96 5.83 -24.60
CA ILE A 394 11.56 4.78 -25.54
C ILE A 394 12.62 3.68 -25.50
N MET A 395 12.17 2.44 -25.33
CA MET A 395 12.97 1.23 -25.46
C MET A 395 12.49 0.45 -26.68
N VAL A 396 13.41 -0.01 -27.52
CA VAL A 396 13.10 -0.91 -28.64
C VAL A 396 13.97 -2.15 -28.54
N ASP A 397 13.31 -3.31 -28.53
CA ASP A 397 13.89 -4.66 -28.56
C ASP A 397 15.01 -4.91 -27.55
N HIS A 398 15.02 -4.20 -26.43
CA HIS A 398 16.09 -4.26 -25.43
C HIS A 398 17.49 -3.97 -26.04
N GLN A 399 17.53 -3.15 -27.10
CA GLN A 399 18.76 -2.84 -27.86
C GLN A 399 18.97 -1.34 -28.06
N ILE A 400 17.88 -0.59 -28.20
CA ILE A 400 17.95 0.86 -28.44
C ILE A 400 17.14 1.55 -27.36
N TYR A 401 17.83 2.42 -26.61
CA TYR A 401 17.22 3.27 -25.59
C TYR A 401 17.29 4.73 -26.01
N LEU A 402 16.15 5.39 -26.08
CA LEU A 402 16.01 6.81 -26.34
C LEU A 402 15.54 7.50 -25.06
N PHE A 403 16.27 8.50 -24.60
CA PHE A 403 15.85 9.31 -23.45
C PHE A 403 16.19 10.79 -23.66
N GLY A 404 15.35 11.68 -23.17
CA GLY A 404 15.61 13.11 -23.28
C GLY A 404 14.45 14.00 -22.90
N PHE A 405 14.61 15.29 -23.14
CA PHE A 405 13.61 16.32 -22.79
C PHE A 405 12.59 16.59 -23.89
N TYR A 406 12.60 15.78 -24.94
CA TYR A 406 11.74 15.99 -26.08
C TYR A 406 10.31 15.58 -25.74
N ASP A 407 9.43 16.57 -25.63
CA ASP A 407 8.03 16.29 -25.44
C ASP A 407 7.44 15.85 -26.77
N TRP A 408 7.40 14.53 -26.98
CA TRP A 408 6.80 13.84 -28.12
C TRP A 408 5.42 14.40 -28.50
N VAL A 409 4.76 15.03 -27.52
CA VAL A 409 3.43 15.66 -27.46
C VAL A 409 3.33 17.02 -28.09
N SER A 410 4.43 17.76 -28.15
CA SER A 410 4.42 19.16 -28.58
C SER A 410 4.62 19.34 -30.09
N CYS A 411 5.04 18.31 -30.82
CA CYS A 411 5.53 18.47 -32.21
C CYS A 411 4.54 18.06 -33.31
N GLY A 412 3.24 17.99 -33.00
CA GLY A 412 2.16 17.74 -33.96
C GLY A 412 1.88 18.87 -34.98
N GLY A 413 2.79 19.82 -35.21
CA GLY A 413 2.77 20.62 -36.45
C GLY A 413 3.06 22.12 -36.40
N GLU A 414 3.24 22.78 -35.25
CA GLU A 414 3.37 24.26 -35.22
C GLU A 414 4.50 24.84 -34.33
N TYR A 415 5.30 24.01 -33.66
CA TYR A 415 6.34 24.52 -32.76
C TYR A 415 7.70 24.71 -33.46
N LEU A 416 8.30 25.89 -33.27
CA LEU A 416 9.71 26.14 -33.58
C LEU A 416 10.59 25.28 -32.65
N PRO A 417 11.73 24.75 -33.11
CA PRO A 417 12.62 23.92 -32.29
C PRO A 417 13.07 24.66 -31.01
N SER A 418 12.77 24.06 -29.86
CA SER A 418 13.01 24.61 -28.52
C SER A 418 14.46 24.41 -28.03
N GLY A 419 15.36 23.84 -28.84
CA GLY A 419 16.68 23.40 -28.42
C GLY A 419 16.63 22.08 -27.64
N GLU A 420 15.65 21.23 -27.95
CA GLU A 420 15.45 19.95 -27.28
C GLU A 420 16.50 18.92 -27.71
N SER A 421 16.73 17.94 -26.86
CA SER A 421 17.71 16.88 -27.11
C SER A 421 17.18 15.53 -26.67
N VAL A 422 17.44 14.52 -27.51
CA VAL A 422 17.25 13.09 -27.20
C VAL A 422 18.58 12.40 -27.37
N TYR A 423 18.91 11.50 -26.46
CA TYR A 423 20.07 10.64 -26.56
C TYR A 423 19.63 9.25 -26.99
N GLN A 424 20.22 8.75 -28.07
CA GLN A 424 20.11 7.37 -28.50
C GLN A 424 21.30 6.58 -27.94
N VAL A 425 21.00 5.60 -27.10
CA VAL A 425 21.97 4.72 -26.44
C VAL A 425 21.80 3.30 -26.97
N THR A 426 22.93 2.69 -27.30
CA THR A 426 23.01 1.28 -27.76
C THR A 426 24.03 0.47 -26.97
N ILE A 427 24.48 1.01 -25.83
CA ILE A 427 25.44 0.36 -24.93
C ILE A 427 24.69 -0.72 -24.14
N PRO A 428 25.04 -2.02 -24.25
CA PRO A 428 24.28 -3.11 -23.65
C PRO A 428 23.96 -2.91 -22.16
N ASP A 429 24.96 -2.61 -21.33
CA ASP A 429 24.76 -2.46 -19.88
C ASP A 429 23.79 -1.31 -19.51
N GLN A 430 23.82 -0.21 -20.26
CA GLN A 430 22.93 0.93 -20.02
C GLN A 430 21.52 0.68 -20.55
N VAL A 431 21.42 -0.02 -21.69
CA VAL A 431 20.15 -0.43 -22.25
C VAL A 431 19.47 -1.45 -21.33
N GLU A 432 20.24 -2.36 -20.74
CA GLU A 432 19.77 -3.30 -19.72
C GLU A 432 19.29 -2.59 -18.46
N GLU A 433 20.09 -1.66 -17.90
CA GLU A 433 19.69 -0.87 -16.73
C GLU A 433 18.38 -0.10 -16.98
N ALA A 434 18.26 0.56 -18.15
CA ALA A 434 17.05 1.27 -18.55
C ALA A 434 15.87 0.32 -18.75
N HIS A 435 16.09 -0.83 -19.39
CA HIS A 435 15.06 -1.84 -19.59
C HIS A 435 14.54 -2.37 -18.25
N GLN A 436 15.41 -2.71 -17.30
CA GLN A 436 15.02 -3.16 -15.96
C GLN A 436 14.18 -2.11 -15.23
N PHE A 437 14.58 -0.84 -15.28
CA PHE A 437 13.83 0.27 -14.70
C PHE A 437 12.42 0.39 -15.31
N MET A 438 12.32 0.37 -16.63
CA MET A 438 11.04 0.47 -17.32
C MET A 438 10.18 -0.78 -17.08
N ALA A 439 10.74 -1.98 -17.27
CA ALA A 439 10.05 -3.25 -17.09
C ALA A 439 9.50 -3.43 -15.67
N LEU A 440 10.24 -3.00 -14.63
CA LEU A 440 9.77 -3.09 -13.24
C LEU A 440 8.47 -2.32 -13.01
N ARG A 441 8.33 -1.11 -13.57
CA ARG A 441 7.10 -0.31 -13.44
C ARG A 441 5.94 -0.96 -14.19
N CYS A 442 6.19 -1.52 -15.37
CA CYS A 442 5.20 -2.29 -16.13
C CYS A 442 4.72 -3.51 -15.34
N HIS A 443 5.67 -4.29 -14.80
CA HIS A 443 5.41 -5.48 -14.01
C HIS A 443 4.60 -5.14 -12.75
N ASN A 444 4.98 -4.11 -12.00
CA ASN A 444 4.25 -3.68 -10.80
C ASN A 444 2.80 -3.27 -11.11
N TYR A 445 2.58 -2.58 -12.24
CA TYR A 445 1.24 -2.26 -12.71
C TYR A 445 0.44 -3.53 -13.05
N ALA A 446 1.03 -4.46 -13.80
CA ALA A 446 0.43 -5.74 -14.16
C ALA A 446 0.08 -6.57 -12.93
N GLN A 447 0.99 -6.72 -11.96
CA GLN A 447 0.75 -7.48 -10.72
C GLN A 447 -0.42 -6.90 -9.92
N LYS A 448 -0.48 -5.57 -9.76
CA LYS A 448 -1.58 -4.92 -9.06
C LYS A 448 -2.92 -5.19 -9.75
N ARG A 449 -2.95 -5.13 -11.08
CA ARG A 449 -4.13 -5.40 -11.89
C ARG A 449 -4.52 -6.88 -11.87
N TRP A 450 -3.54 -7.77 -11.84
CA TRP A 450 -3.73 -9.20 -11.71
C TRP A 450 -4.38 -9.56 -10.38
N ASN A 451 -3.91 -8.99 -9.27
CA ASN A 451 -4.54 -9.18 -7.96
C ASN A 451 -6.02 -8.73 -7.98
N MET A 452 -6.31 -7.58 -8.61
CA MET A 452 -7.69 -7.14 -8.80
C MET A 452 -8.51 -8.08 -9.70
N ALA A 453 -7.88 -8.67 -10.72
CA ALA A 453 -8.52 -9.65 -11.59
C ALA A 453 -8.84 -10.94 -10.82
N LEU A 454 -7.95 -11.40 -9.94
CA LEU A 454 -8.17 -12.56 -9.06
C LEU A 454 -9.33 -12.32 -8.11
N GLU A 455 -9.34 -11.18 -7.41
CA GLU A 455 -10.40 -10.81 -6.45
C GLU A 455 -11.79 -10.81 -7.09
N ASN A 456 -11.88 -10.31 -8.33
CA ASN A 456 -13.17 -10.14 -9.03
C ASN A 456 -13.44 -11.22 -10.08
N ARG A 457 -12.54 -12.20 -10.24
CA ARG A 457 -12.49 -13.15 -11.37
C ARG A 457 -12.73 -12.46 -12.74
N ASN A 458 -12.11 -11.30 -12.93
CA ASN A 458 -12.27 -10.52 -14.16
C ASN A 458 -11.34 -11.03 -15.27
N PHE A 459 -11.90 -11.84 -16.17
CA PHE A 459 -11.15 -12.46 -17.28
C PHE A 459 -10.45 -11.42 -18.17
N GLN A 460 -11.11 -10.33 -18.56
CA GLN A 460 -10.51 -9.35 -19.46
C GLN A 460 -9.31 -8.64 -18.82
N VAL A 461 -9.42 -8.29 -17.54
CA VAL A 461 -8.28 -7.67 -16.82
C VAL A 461 -7.12 -8.66 -16.70
N ALA A 462 -7.40 -9.95 -16.49
CA ALA A 462 -6.37 -10.98 -16.47
C ALA A 462 -5.67 -11.10 -17.84
N VAL A 463 -6.42 -11.12 -18.95
CA VAL A 463 -5.87 -11.11 -20.31
C VAL A 463 -4.96 -9.90 -20.54
N ASP A 464 -5.40 -8.70 -20.13
CA ASP A 464 -4.57 -7.49 -20.25
C ASP A 464 -3.24 -7.63 -19.49
N CYS A 465 -3.25 -8.26 -18.31
CA CYS A 465 -2.04 -8.52 -17.52
C CYS A 465 -1.11 -9.53 -18.22
N LEU A 466 -1.67 -10.59 -18.80
CA LEU A 466 -0.89 -11.56 -19.57
C LEU A 466 -0.23 -10.89 -20.78
N CYS A 467 -0.94 -10.02 -21.50
CA CYS A 467 -0.36 -9.27 -22.62
C CYS A 467 0.71 -8.25 -22.17
N LEU A 468 0.57 -7.65 -20.98
CA LEU A 468 1.60 -6.78 -20.40
C LEU A 468 2.89 -7.57 -20.13
N TRP A 469 2.80 -8.70 -19.43
CA TRP A 469 3.96 -9.55 -19.14
C TRP A 469 4.55 -10.20 -20.40
N ALA A 470 3.71 -10.59 -21.36
CA ALA A 470 4.15 -11.02 -22.69
C ALA A 470 5.03 -9.97 -23.35
N GLY A 471 4.55 -8.72 -23.34
CA GLY A 471 5.30 -7.60 -23.86
C GLY A 471 6.65 -7.44 -23.19
N LEU A 472 6.82 -7.82 -21.91
CA LEU A 472 8.08 -7.77 -21.17
C LEU A 472 8.97 -9.01 -21.33
N GLY A 473 8.55 -10.02 -22.10
CA GLY A 473 9.25 -11.30 -22.16
C GLY A 473 9.21 -12.07 -20.84
N MET A 474 8.11 -11.95 -20.08
CA MET A 474 7.90 -12.62 -18.79
C MET A 474 6.88 -13.78 -18.91
N GLN A 475 7.03 -14.61 -19.93
CA GLN A 475 6.10 -15.71 -20.24
C GLN A 475 6.10 -16.78 -19.12
N ASP A 476 7.22 -16.99 -18.43
CA ASP A 476 7.32 -17.90 -17.29
C ASP A 476 6.46 -17.42 -16.11
N ILE A 477 6.50 -16.12 -15.79
CA ILE A 477 5.69 -15.51 -14.73
C ILE A 477 4.21 -15.70 -15.04
N THR A 478 3.81 -15.48 -16.29
CA THR A 478 2.41 -15.62 -16.70
C THR A 478 1.87 -17.04 -16.53
N LEU A 479 2.66 -18.06 -16.89
CA LEU A 479 2.27 -19.46 -16.73
C LEU A 479 2.20 -19.84 -15.25
N ARG A 480 3.19 -19.41 -14.47
CA ARG A 480 3.24 -19.63 -13.01
C ARG A 480 2.00 -19.06 -12.33
N GLU A 481 1.64 -17.82 -12.64
CA GLU A 481 0.45 -17.16 -12.08
C GLU A 481 -0.86 -17.89 -12.46
N ILE A 482 -0.97 -18.41 -13.69
CA ILE A 482 -2.11 -19.25 -14.11
C ILE A 482 -2.18 -20.52 -13.26
N GLN A 483 -1.04 -21.18 -13.06
CA GLN A 483 -0.94 -22.45 -12.32
C GLN A 483 -1.22 -22.25 -10.82
N GLU A 484 -0.56 -21.30 -10.17
CA GLU A 484 -0.67 -21.04 -8.73
C GLU A 484 -2.09 -20.62 -8.32
N ASN A 485 -2.79 -19.90 -9.21
CA ASN A 485 -4.16 -19.45 -8.96
C ASN A 485 -5.24 -20.36 -9.57
N ASN A 486 -4.84 -21.51 -10.12
CA ASN A 486 -5.69 -22.49 -10.80
C ASN A 486 -6.68 -21.83 -11.79
N TRP A 487 -6.18 -20.91 -12.62
CA TRP A 487 -6.99 -20.18 -13.60
C TRP A 487 -6.78 -20.70 -15.02
N LEU A 488 -6.93 -22.02 -15.19
CA LEU A 488 -6.61 -22.74 -16.42
C LEU A 488 -7.38 -22.26 -17.67
N GLU A 489 -8.50 -21.56 -17.49
CA GLU A 489 -9.26 -20.91 -18.58
C GLU A 489 -8.43 -19.86 -19.34
N LEU A 490 -7.35 -19.35 -18.75
CA LEU A 490 -6.41 -18.42 -19.39
C LEU A 490 -5.32 -19.12 -20.21
N LEU A 491 -5.16 -20.44 -20.11
CA LEU A 491 -4.11 -21.18 -20.83
C LEU A 491 -4.19 -21.01 -22.36
N PRO A 492 -5.37 -21.00 -23.03
CA PRO A 492 -5.45 -20.69 -24.45
C PRO A 492 -4.94 -19.28 -24.79
N VAL A 493 -5.20 -18.30 -23.92
CA VAL A 493 -4.72 -16.92 -24.10
C VAL A 493 -3.20 -16.88 -23.99
N TRP A 494 -2.64 -17.58 -22.99
CA TRP A 494 -1.21 -17.70 -22.79
C TRP A 494 -0.49 -18.32 -24.00
N LEU A 495 -1.04 -19.39 -24.58
CA LEU A 495 -0.51 -20.01 -25.81
C LEU A 495 -0.50 -19.03 -26.99
N ASN A 496 -1.56 -18.24 -27.11
CA ASN A 496 -1.67 -17.22 -28.16
C ASN A 496 -0.66 -16.07 -27.93
N VAL A 497 -0.43 -15.69 -26.67
CA VAL A 497 0.62 -14.76 -26.26
C VAL A 497 2.02 -15.23 -26.67
N LEU A 498 2.31 -16.53 -26.53
CA LEU A 498 3.61 -17.13 -26.84
C LEU A 498 3.84 -17.29 -28.37
N LEU A 499 2.77 -17.35 -29.15
CA LEU A 499 2.82 -17.71 -30.57
C LEU A 499 3.72 -16.80 -31.44
N PRO A 500 3.80 -15.47 -31.26
CA PRO A 500 4.75 -14.62 -31.99
C PRO A 500 6.23 -15.01 -31.76
N ASP A 501 6.60 -15.37 -30.53
CA ASP A 501 7.97 -15.76 -30.20
C ASP A 501 8.33 -17.12 -30.84
N VAL A 502 7.38 -18.04 -30.84
CA VAL A 502 7.48 -19.33 -31.54
C VAL A 502 7.67 -19.13 -33.04
N LYS A 503 6.82 -18.31 -33.68
CA LYS A 503 6.87 -18.01 -35.12
C LYS A 503 8.17 -17.32 -35.53
N SER A 504 8.76 -16.53 -34.65
CA SER A 504 10.00 -15.80 -34.92
C SER A 504 11.27 -16.58 -34.54
N ASN A 505 11.13 -17.85 -34.11
CA ASN A 505 12.23 -18.72 -33.68
C ASN A 505 13.10 -18.07 -32.57
N ASN A 506 12.46 -17.28 -31.72
CA ASN A 506 13.12 -16.45 -30.71
C ASN A 506 12.96 -16.98 -29.29
N LEU A 507 12.58 -18.25 -29.15
CA LEU A 507 12.33 -18.92 -27.87
C LEU A 507 13.64 -19.10 -27.07
N PRO A 508 13.89 -18.38 -25.96
CA PRO A 508 15.05 -18.62 -25.09
C PRO A 508 14.96 -19.95 -24.33
N ASP A 509 15.56 -21.04 -24.83
CA ASP A 509 15.59 -22.36 -24.15
C ASP A 509 14.22 -22.85 -23.59
N ASP A 510 13.11 -22.33 -24.15
CA ASP A 510 11.71 -22.40 -23.66
C ASP A 510 11.08 -23.79 -23.72
N SER A 511 11.88 -24.82 -24.03
CA SER A 511 11.43 -26.20 -23.89
C SER A 511 10.86 -26.46 -22.49
N VAL A 512 11.44 -25.88 -21.44
CA VAL A 512 10.98 -26.05 -20.06
C VAL A 512 9.59 -25.44 -19.85
N ILE A 513 9.38 -24.19 -20.24
CA ILE A 513 8.09 -23.50 -20.06
C ILE A 513 6.98 -24.20 -20.85
N LEU A 514 7.28 -24.66 -22.06
CA LEU A 514 6.33 -25.45 -22.86
C LEU A 514 6.03 -26.81 -22.22
N LEU A 515 7.04 -27.50 -21.67
CA LEU A 515 6.83 -28.75 -20.94
C LEU A 515 5.96 -28.54 -19.70
N ASP A 516 6.17 -27.45 -18.95
CA ASP A 516 5.33 -27.09 -17.80
C ASP A 516 3.88 -26.84 -18.24
N ALA A 517 3.67 -26.09 -19.32
CA ALA A 517 2.35 -25.85 -19.87
C ALA A 517 1.68 -27.14 -20.40
N LEU A 518 2.45 -28.04 -21.02
CA LEU A 518 1.97 -29.36 -21.46
C LEU A 518 1.60 -30.24 -20.27
N ALA A 519 2.32 -30.15 -19.15
CA ALA A 519 2.00 -30.88 -17.94
C ALA A 519 0.62 -30.48 -17.37
N LEU A 520 0.22 -29.22 -17.52
CA LEU A 520 -1.12 -28.75 -17.13
C LEU A 520 -2.25 -29.44 -17.91
N LEU A 521 -1.97 -30.08 -19.06
CA LEU A 521 -3.00 -30.79 -19.82
C LEU A 521 -3.66 -31.93 -19.04
N ASN A 522 -2.96 -32.49 -18.05
CA ASN A 522 -3.52 -33.54 -17.19
C ASN A 522 -4.65 -33.05 -16.26
N GLN A 523 -4.79 -31.73 -16.07
CA GLN A 523 -5.78 -31.14 -15.17
C GLN A 523 -7.14 -30.92 -15.83
N PHE A 524 -7.22 -30.98 -17.16
CA PHE A 524 -8.49 -30.83 -17.88
C PHE A 524 -9.26 -32.14 -17.93
N SER A 525 -10.57 -32.08 -17.80
CA SER A 525 -11.49 -33.19 -18.04
C SER A 525 -11.75 -33.42 -19.53
N GLY A 526 -11.70 -32.36 -20.34
CA GLY A 526 -12.12 -32.36 -21.75
C GLY A 526 -13.53 -31.79 -21.97
N GLU A 527 -14.26 -31.47 -20.91
CA GLU A 527 -15.62 -30.93 -20.94
C GLU A 527 -15.68 -29.41 -20.71
N GLU A 528 -14.53 -28.75 -20.52
CA GLU A 528 -14.44 -27.32 -20.24
C GLU A 528 -14.99 -26.47 -21.40
N THR A 529 -15.65 -25.36 -21.08
CA THR A 529 -16.23 -24.43 -22.07
C THR A 529 -15.19 -23.88 -23.04
N PHE A 530 -13.94 -23.75 -22.62
CA PHE A 530 -12.81 -23.23 -23.40
C PHE A 530 -11.95 -24.32 -24.05
N ILE A 531 -12.33 -25.61 -23.95
CA ILE A 531 -11.49 -26.73 -24.43
C ILE A 531 -11.20 -26.65 -25.93
N LYS A 532 -12.17 -26.18 -26.74
CA LYS A 532 -12.00 -26.02 -28.18
C LYS A 532 -10.94 -24.96 -28.51
N SER A 533 -10.93 -23.86 -27.75
CA SER A 533 -9.90 -22.83 -27.88
C SER A 533 -8.54 -23.40 -27.50
N LEU A 534 -8.45 -24.13 -26.38
CA LEU A 534 -7.21 -24.80 -25.96
C LEU A 534 -6.65 -25.73 -27.05
N GLN A 535 -7.51 -26.58 -27.62
CA GLN A 535 -7.13 -27.49 -28.70
C GLN A 535 -6.60 -26.75 -29.94
N GLN A 536 -7.24 -25.65 -30.32
CA GLN A 536 -6.84 -24.86 -31.48
C GLN A 536 -5.50 -24.17 -31.24
N GLU A 537 -5.30 -23.55 -30.07
CA GLU A 537 -4.08 -22.82 -29.76
C GLU A 537 -2.86 -23.76 -29.62
N TRP A 538 -3.02 -24.95 -29.01
CA TRP A 538 -1.94 -25.95 -29.01
C TRP A 538 -1.55 -26.40 -30.41
N ARG A 539 -2.52 -26.63 -31.30
CA ARG A 539 -2.21 -26.96 -32.70
C ARG A 539 -1.44 -25.85 -33.39
N LYS A 540 -1.81 -24.58 -33.17
CA LYS A 540 -1.09 -23.43 -33.74
C LYS A 540 0.35 -23.36 -33.22
N VAL A 541 0.56 -23.49 -31.91
CA VAL A 541 1.90 -23.45 -31.30
C VAL A 541 2.76 -24.59 -31.85
N ILE A 542 2.27 -25.84 -31.81
CA ILE A 542 3.04 -26.99 -32.31
C ILE A 542 3.29 -26.88 -33.82
N SER A 543 2.32 -26.39 -34.59
CA SER A 543 2.49 -26.16 -36.03
C SER A 543 3.56 -25.10 -36.33
N ALA A 544 3.57 -23.99 -35.58
CA ALA A 544 4.57 -22.94 -35.73
C ALA A 544 5.96 -23.42 -35.30
N MET A 545 6.06 -24.24 -34.24
CA MET A 545 7.34 -24.88 -33.89
C MET A 545 7.79 -25.85 -34.98
N ALA A 546 6.89 -26.70 -35.47
CA ALA A 546 7.21 -27.71 -36.47
C ALA A 546 7.71 -27.12 -37.79
N SER A 547 7.27 -25.91 -38.17
CA SER A 547 7.74 -25.25 -39.39
C SER A 547 9.19 -24.79 -39.33
N HIS A 548 9.75 -24.59 -38.14
CA HIS A 548 11.12 -24.11 -37.94
C HIS A 548 12.04 -25.17 -37.32
N GLN A 549 11.52 -25.95 -36.39
CA GLN A 549 12.25 -26.94 -35.58
C GLN A 549 11.40 -28.22 -35.38
N PRO A 550 11.24 -29.06 -36.42
CA PRO A 550 10.37 -30.24 -36.36
C PRO A 550 10.83 -31.26 -35.30
N GLU A 551 12.14 -31.45 -35.12
CA GLU A 551 12.67 -32.36 -34.10
C GLU A 551 12.39 -31.87 -32.68
N THR A 552 12.53 -30.56 -32.42
CA THR A 552 12.18 -29.96 -31.13
C THR A 552 10.68 -30.13 -30.85
N ALA A 553 9.83 -29.81 -31.83
CA ALA A 553 8.38 -29.99 -31.69
C ALA A 553 7.99 -31.45 -31.43
N LEU A 554 8.65 -32.39 -32.09
CA LEU A 554 8.47 -33.83 -31.87
C LEU A 554 8.92 -34.25 -30.46
N SER A 555 10.04 -33.73 -29.97
CA SER A 555 10.57 -34.06 -28.64
C SER A 555 9.65 -33.65 -27.48
N LEU A 556 8.81 -32.62 -27.68
CA LEU A 556 7.80 -32.21 -26.70
C LEU A 556 6.63 -33.20 -26.59
N LEU A 557 6.39 -34.00 -27.64
CA LEU A 557 5.30 -34.98 -27.71
C LEU A 557 5.73 -36.34 -27.13
N SER A 558 6.20 -36.34 -25.87
CA SER A 558 6.48 -37.56 -25.11
C SER A 558 5.24 -38.48 -25.03
N GLU A 559 5.41 -39.76 -24.70
CA GLU A 559 4.27 -40.69 -24.60
C GLU A 559 3.15 -40.17 -23.68
N GLN A 560 3.51 -39.55 -22.56
CA GLN A 560 2.54 -38.98 -21.62
C GLN A 560 1.80 -37.78 -22.21
N VAL A 561 2.52 -36.86 -22.86
CA VAL A 561 1.93 -35.67 -23.50
C VAL A 561 1.04 -36.09 -24.68
N TRP A 562 1.50 -37.05 -25.48
CA TRP A 562 0.74 -37.59 -26.61
C TRP A 562 -0.58 -38.20 -26.16
N ALA A 563 -0.58 -38.98 -25.07
CA ALA A 563 -1.80 -39.50 -24.49
C ALA A 563 -2.79 -38.39 -24.09
N GLN A 564 -2.31 -37.24 -23.60
CA GLN A 564 -3.16 -36.08 -23.33
C GLN A 564 -3.67 -35.42 -24.62
N PHE A 565 -2.85 -35.33 -25.66
CA PHE A 565 -3.25 -34.78 -26.96
C PHE A 565 -4.40 -35.59 -27.58
N ILE A 566 -4.34 -36.91 -27.49
CA ILE A 566 -5.42 -37.79 -27.94
C ILE A 566 -6.65 -37.63 -27.05
N ARG A 567 -6.49 -37.74 -25.72
CA ARG A 567 -7.59 -37.62 -24.75
C ARG A 567 -8.37 -36.32 -24.89
N LEU A 568 -7.66 -35.21 -25.11
CA LEU A 568 -8.24 -33.88 -25.26
C LEU A 568 -8.59 -33.54 -26.71
N ASN A 569 -8.54 -34.49 -27.65
CA ASN A 569 -8.84 -34.27 -29.08
C ASN A 569 -8.04 -33.14 -29.72
N ILE A 570 -6.77 -32.97 -29.33
CA ILE A 570 -5.79 -32.10 -30.00
C ILE A 570 -5.23 -32.83 -31.23
N ALA A 571 -4.97 -34.13 -31.12
CA ALA A 571 -4.64 -35.03 -32.23
C ALA A 571 -5.72 -36.12 -32.41
N GLN A 572 -5.73 -36.82 -33.56
CA GLN A 572 -6.66 -37.92 -33.80
C GLN A 572 -6.12 -39.23 -33.23
N GLU A 573 -6.99 -40.13 -32.76
CA GLU A 573 -6.61 -41.43 -32.15
C GLU A 573 -5.68 -42.29 -33.01
N ASN A 574 -5.77 -42.18 -34.34
CA ASN A 574 -4.97 -42.96 -35.28
C ASN A 574 -3.69 -42.26 -35.74
N ASP A 575 -3.45 -41.02 -35.32
CA ASP A 575 -2.22 -40.30 -35.66
C ASP A 575 -1.06 -40.81 -34.79
N SER A 576 0.15 -40.84 -35.36
CA SER A 576 1.39 -40.86 -34.57
C SER A 576 1.94 -39.43 -34.37
N PRO A 577 2.78 -39.17 -33.34
CA PRO A 577 3.43 -37.87 -33.18
C PRO A 577 4.16 -37.40 -34.44
N HIS A 578 4.83 -38.31 -35.14
CA HIS A 578 5.53 -38.01 -36.39
C HIS A 578 4.58 -37.61 -37.52
N GLU A 579 3.45 -38.31 -37.68
CA GLU A 579 2.44 -37.98 -38.69
C GLU A 579 1.75 -36.65 -38.36
N PHE A 580 1.47 -36.39 -37.09
CA PHE A 580 0.92 -35.13 -36.64
C PHE A 580 1.84 -33.97 -36.99
N ILE A 581 3.13 -34.03 -36.61
CA ILE A 581 4.12 -33.00 -36.96
C ILE A 581 4.26 -32.84 -38.49
N LYS A 582 4.32 -33.95 -39.24
CA LYS A 582 4.40 -33.93 -40.71
C LYS A 582 3.16 -33.32 -41.37
N SER A 583 1.98 -33.50 -40.78
CA SER A 583 0.74 -32.91 -41.27
C SER A 583 0.71 -31.39 -41.08
N GLN A 584 1.38 -30.86 -40.05
CA GLN A 584 1.47 -29.42 -39.77
C GLN A 584 2.46 -28.69 -40.70
N THR A 585 3.47 -29.37 -41.23
CA THR A 585 4.47 -28.77 -42.13
C THR A 585 4.09 -28.83 -43.61
N SER A 586 3.06 -29.60 -43.95
CA SER A 586 2.58 -29.71 -45.33
C SER A 586 1.67 -28.51 -45.67
N PRO A 587 1.90 -27.77 -46.77
CA PRO A 587 1.01 -26.68 -47.16
C PRO A 587 -0.40 -27.23 -47.34
N PRO A 588 -1.46 -26.47 -46.97
CA PRO A 588 -2.82 -26.94 -47.08
C PRO A 588 -3.06 -27.37 -48.53
N ARG A 589 -3.45 -28.65 -48.72
CA ARG A 589 -3.84 -29.15 -50.05
C ARG A 589 -4.92 -28.21 -50.58
N LYS A 590 -4.61 -27.44 -51.62
CA LYS A 590 -5.58 -26.62 -52.35
C LYS A 590 -6.76 -27.54 -52.71
N ARG A 591 -7.91 -27.30 -52.07
CA ARG A 591 -9.18 -27.91 -52.47
C ARG A 591 -9.75 -27.14 -53.63
#